data_AF-A0A8J7Q055-F1
#
_entry.id   AF-A0A8J7Q055-F1
#
_cell.length_a   1.000
_cell.length_b   1.000
_cell.length_c   1.000
_cell.angle_alpha   90.00
_cell.angle_beta   90.00
_cell.angle_gamma   90.00
#
_symmetry.space_group_name_H-M   'P 1'
#
loop_
_entity.id
_entity.type
_entity.pdbx_description
1 polymer ?
#
loop_
_entity_poly.entity_id
_entity_poly.type
_entity_poly.pdbx_seq_one_letter_code
_entity_poly.pdbx_strand_id
1 'polypeptide(L)'
;MTEEVFSFDEMDLKKPDPSWTKQQLLSCEGIFYLKDIAPQLELNMVALKRKVKQIQNQGQSAWKTTGIRKIWNHWLVKMTTFAPYYQEHLVSRVSKIDPKWDGNILLQQKGLFVLTDVCKLIPFSSHQLRYQAKRVNNPQTVIGVFKDKELKKFLVDMQIFGPWITQKWREEE
;
A
#
# COMPACT_ATOMS: atom_id res chain seq x y z
N MET A 1 -37.63 3.48 11.70
CA MET A 1 -37.47 2.43 10.67
C MET A 1 -36.00 2.38 10.25
N THR A 2 -35.15 1.66 10.97
CA THR A 2 -33.70 1.63 10.69
C THR A 2 -33.01 0.29 11.01
N GLU A 3 -33.71 -0.73 11.50
CA GLU A 3 -33.09 -1.99 11.93
C GLU A 3 -33.28 -3.16 10.95
N GLU A 4 -34.28 -3.11 10.07
CA GLU A 4 -34.66 -4.29 9.26
C GLU A 4 -33.82 -4.54 7.99
N VAL A 5 -32.90 -3.64 7.63
CA VAL A 5 -32.05 -3.82 6.42
C VAL A 5 -30.75 -4.56 6.71
N PHE A 6 -30.44 -4.83 7.99
CA PHE A 6 -29.17 -5.43 8.40
C PHE A 6 -29.23 -6.95 8.63
N SER A 7 -30.41 -7.57 8.58
CA SER A 7 -30.59 -8.99 8.94
C SER A 7 -30.07 -10.01 7.90
N PHE A 8 -29.60 -9.57 6.73
CA PHE A 8 -29.17 -10.47 5.64
C PHE A 8 -27.67 -10.82 5.65
N ASP A 9 -26.86 -10.18 6.49
CA ASP A 9 -25.45 -10.49 6.71
C ASP A 9 -25.21 -10.37 8.22
N GLU A 10 -25.00 -11.48 8.93
CA GLU A 10 -24.92 -11.67 10.41
C GLU A 10 -23.81 -10.85 11.14
N MET A 11 -23.57 -9.59 10.78
CA MET A 11 -22.47 -8.78 11.31
C MET A 11 -22.93 -7.38 11.70
N ASP A 12 -22.62 -7.00 12.94
CA ASP A 12 -22.97 -5.70 13.51
C ASP A 12 -22.16 -4.55 12.88
N LEU A 13 -22.83 -3.40 12.75
CA LEU A 13 -22.18 -2.14 12.39
C LEU A 13 -21.38 -1.61 13.58
N LYS A 14 -20.05 -1.56 13.44
CA LYS A 14 -19.11 -1.13 14.48
C LYS A 14 -18.52 0.25 14.16
N LYS A 15 -18.13 0.98 15.22
CA LYS A 15 -17.31 2.18 15.12
C LYS A 15 -15.84 1.82 15.38
N PRO A 16 -14.88 2.28 14.56
CA PRO A 16 -13.48 2.03 14.83
C PRO A 16 -13.03 2.85 16.05
N ASP A 17 -12.25 2.24 16.93
CA ASP A 17 -11.56 2.98 17.99
C ASP A 17 -10.42 3.80 17.36
N PRO A 18 -10.34 5.11 17.62
CA PRO A 18 -9.25 5.95 17.14
C PRO A 18 -7.86 5.47 17.54
N SER A 19 -7.74 4.78 18.68
CA SER A 19 -6.48 4.25 19.21
C SER A 19 -6.02 2.94 18.58
N TRP A 20 -6.87 2.28 17.80
CA TRP A 20 -6.49 1.02 17.14
C TRP A 20 -5.40 1.22 16.11
N THR A 21 -4.46 0.28 16.11
CA THR A 21 -3.51 0.13 15.01
C THR A 21 -4.22 -0.38 13.75
N LYS A 22 -3.58 -0.20 12.58
CA LYS A 22 -4.08 -0.75 11.30
C LYS A 22 -4.37 -2.26 11.40
N GLN A 23 -3.49 -3.00 12.08
CA GLN A 23 -3.64 -4.45 12.25
C GLN A 23 -4.84 -4.79 13.13
N GLN A 24 -5.01 -4.10 14.26
CA GLN A 24 -6.17 -4.30 15.14
C GLN A 24 -7.50 -4.02 14.41
N LEU A 25 -7.54 -2.96 13.60
CA LEU A 25 -8.71 -2.64 12.80
C LEU A 25 -9.02 -3.72 11.75
N LEU A 26 -8.01 -4.22 11.04
CA LEU A 26 -8.16 -5.25 10.01
C LEU A 26 -8.52 -6.62 10.60
N SER A 27 -8.12 -6.89 11.85
CA SER A 27 -8.48 -8.11 12.58
C SER A 27 -9.86 -8.05 13.22
N CYS A 28 -10.53 -6.89 13.23
CA CYS A 28 -11.83 -6.75 13.85
C CYS A 28 -12.94 -7.23 12.91
N GLU A 29 -13.65 -8.29 13.29
CA GLU A 29 -14.82 -8.75 12.55
C GLU A 29 -15.98 -7.76 12.74
N GLY A 30 -16.49 -7.19 11.65
CA GLY A 30 -17.66 -6.31 11.68
C GLY A 30 -17.91 -5.61 10.35
N ILE A 31 -19.01 -4.86 10.30
CA ILE A 31 -19.26 -3.89 9.23
C ILE A 31 -18.85 -2.51 9.74
N PHE A 32 -18.13 -1.75 8.92
CA PHE A 32 -17.72 -0.39 9.24
C PHE A 32 -18.14 0.57 8.14
N TYR A 33 -18.33 1.84 8.48
CA TYR A 33 -18.38 2.87 7.44
C TYR A 33 -16.98 3.09 6.87
N LEU A 34 -16.88 3.07 5.53
CA LEU A 34 -15.62 3.29 4.83
C LEU A 34 -14.99 4.63 5.20
N LYS A 35 -15.80 5.67 5.40
CA LYS A 35 -15.32 7.02 5.79
C LYS A 35 -14.59 7.03 7.14
N ASP A 36 -14.94 6.13 8.06
CA ASP A 36 -14.41 6.12 9.42
C ASP A 36 -13.09 5.34 9.49
N ILE A 37 -12.94 4.31 8.65
CA ILE A 37 -11.71 3.49 8.58
C ILE A 37 -10.68 4.01 7.57
N ALA A 38 -11.11 4.79 6.57
CA ALA A 38 -10.23 5.25 5.49
C ALA A 38 -9.02 6.07 5.95
N PRO A 39 -9.12 6.97 6.94
CA PRO A 39 -7.96 7.70 7.45
C PRO A 39 -6.94 6.77 8.11
N GLN A 40 -7.38 5.87 8.99
CA GLN A 40 -6.51 4.93 9.70
C GLN A 40 -5.79 3.97 8.75
N LEU A 41 -6.48 3.51 7.70
CA LEU A 41 -5.92 2.62 6.69
C LEU A 41 -5.21 3.35 5.54
N GLU A 42 -5.14 4.69 5.60
CA GLU A 42 -4.55 5.58 4.58
C GLU A 42 -5.10 5.31 3.16
N LEU A 43 -6.39 5.05 3.07
CA LEU A 43 -7.04 4.67 1.81
C LEU A 43 -7.23 5.88 0.88
N ASN A 44 -6.82 5.71 -0.37
CA ASN A 44 -7.27 6.60 -1.43
C ASN A 44 -8.72 6.25 -1.82
N MET A 45 -9.67 6.96 -1.22
CA MET A 45 -11.11 6.77 -1.41
C MET A 45 -11.56 6.84 -2.87
N VAL A 46 -10.96 7.72 -3.68
CA VAL A 46 -11.33 7.90 -5.09
C VAL A 46 -10.89 6.68 -5.90
N ALA A 47 -9.64 6.24 -5.71
CA ALA A 47 -9.10 5.07 -6.39
C ALA A 47 -9.89 3.80 -6.01
N LEU A 48 -10.18 3.62 -4.72
CA LEU A 48 -10.93 2.48 -4.21
C LEU A 48 -12.35 2.42 -4.81
N LYS A 49 -13.09 3.54 -4.80
CA LYS A 49 -14.44 3.61 -5.39
C LYS A 49 -14.43 3.33 -6.90
N ARG A 50 -13.41 3.79 -7.63
CA ARG A 50 -13.24 3.47 -9.06
C ARG A 50 -13.04 1.97 -9.27
N LYS A 51 -12.21 1.32 -8.46
CA LYS A 51 -11.95 -0.12 -8.55
C LYS A 51 -13.20 -0.94 -8.23
N VAL A 52 -13.97 -0.55 -7.21
CA VAL A 52 -15.28 -1.15 -6.90
C VAL A 52 -16.24 -1.05 -8.08
N LYS A 53 -16.34 0.14 -8.72
CA LYS A 53 -17.19 0.33 -9.89
C LYS A 53 -16.74 -0.52 -11.09
N GLN A 54 -15.44 -0.69 -11.30
CA GLN A 54 -14.91 -1.56 -12.36
C GLN A 54 -15.32 -3.02 -12.15
N ILE A 55 -15.21 -3.54 -10.93
CA ILE A 55 -15.62 -4.90 -10.57
C ILE A 55 -17.13 -5.09 -10.83
N GLN A 56 -17.95 -4.13 -10.44
CA GLN A 56 -19.39 -4.16 -10.71
C GLN A 56 -19.70 -4.14 -12.21
N ASN A 57 -18.99 -3.32 -12.99
CA ASN A 57 -19.15 -3.27 -14.45
C ASN A 57 -18.74 -4.59 -15.14
N GLN A 58 -17.88 -5.40 -14.51
CA GLN A 58 -17.50 -6.73 -14.96
C GLN A 58 -18.54 -7.81 -14.57
N GLY A 59 -19.68 -7.43 -13.98
CA GLY A 59 -20.73 -8.35 -13.54
C GLY A 59 -20.42 -9.04 -12.21
N GLN A 60 -19.35 -8.66 -11.52
CA GLN A 60 -18.96 -9.26 -10.25
C GLN A 60 -19.55 -8.50 -9.05
N SER A 61 -19.85 -9.23 -7.97
CA SER A 61 -20.33 -8.62 -6.73
C SER A 61 -19.18 -8.01 -5.93
N ALA A 62 -19.05 -6.68 -5.96
CA ALA A 62 -18.04 -5.98 -5.18
C ALA A 62 -18.12 -6.27 -3.66
N TRP A 63 -19.31 -6.57 -3.14
CA TRP A 63 -19.48 -6.98 -1.74
C TRP A 63 -18.77 -8.30 -1.44
N LYS A 64 -18.90 -9.29 -2.34
CA LYS A 64 -18.25 -10.60 -2.20
C LYS A 64 -16.75 -10.55 -2.51
N THR A 65 -16.33 -9.72 -3.45
CA THR A 65 -14.92 -9.66 -3.89
C THR A 65 -14.07 -8.73 -3.03
N THR A 66 -14.61 -7.58 -2.63
CA THR A 66 -13.83 -6.52 -1.95
C THR A 66 -14.32 -6.26 -0.53
N GLY A 67 -15.48 -6.80 -0.13
CA GLY A 67 -16.12 -6.43 1.13
C GLY A 67 -16.71 -5.02 1.13
N ILE A 68 -16.81 -4.33 -0.02
CA ILE A 68 -17.32 -2.95 -0.08
C ILE A 68 -18.67 -2.91 -0.78
N ARG A 69 -19.64 -2.22 -0.16
CA ARG A 69 -20.94 -1.91 -0.79
C ARG A 69 -21.36 -0.48 -0.53
N LYS A 70 -22.12 0.09 -1.46
CA LYS A 70 -22.83 1.34 -1.25
C LYS A 70 -24.28 1.03 -0.91
N ILE A 71 -24.74 1.52 0.24
CA ILE A 71 -26.13 1.45 0.68
C ILE A 71 -26.60 2.89 0.90
N TRP A 72 -27.63 3.31 0.16
CA TRP A 72 -28.08 4.70 0.11
C TRP A 72 -26.92 5.66 -0.20
N ASN A 73 -26.58 6.55 0.74
CA ASN A 73 -25.47 7.50 0.63
C ASN A 73 -24.21 7.06 1.38
N HIS A 74 -24.21 5.86 1.95
CA HIS A 74 -23.12 5.35 2.77
C HIS A 74 -22.34 4.24 2.07
N TRP A 75 -21.03 4.26 2.27
CA TRP A 75 -20.14 3.18 1.86
C TRP A 75 -19.83 2.33 3.08
N LEU A 76 -20.12 1.05 2.99
CA LEU A 76 -19.92 0.07 4.05
C LEU A 76 -18.82 -0.89 3.66
N VAL A 77 -18.13 -1.41 4.68
CA VAL A 77 -17.00 -2.31 4.56
C VAL A 77 -17.21 -3.50 5.49
N LYS A 78 -17.34 -4.71 4.94
CA LYS A 78 -17.33 -5.98 5.66
C LYS A 78 -15.88 -6.38 5.87
N MET A 79 -15.40 -6.28 7.11
CA MET A 79 -13.97 -6.41 7.38
C MET A 79 -13.45 -7.83 7.11
N THR A 80 -14.27 -8.87 7.30
CA THR A 80 -13.89 -10.27 7.01
C THR A 80 -13.52 -10.50 5.53
N THR A 81 -14.13 -9.77 4.61
CA THR A 81 -13.80 -9.82 3.18
C THR A 81 -12.82 -8.72 2.79
N PHE A 82 -12.95 -7.53 3.38
CA PHE A 82 -12.12 -6.38 3.02
C PHE A 82 -10.69 -6.48 3.55
N ALA A 83 -10.46 -7.04 4.74
CA ALA A 83 -9.11 -7.17 5.30
C ALA A 83 -8.15 -7.98 4.42
N PRO A 84 -8.50 -9.19 3.94
CA PRO A 84 -7.64 -9.91 3.01
C PRO A 84 -7.50 -9.17 1.67
N TYR A 85 -8.59 -8.61 1.14
CA TYR A 85 -8.53 -7.78 -0.08
C TYR A 85 -7.59 -6.57 0.07
N TYR A 86 -7.61 -5.92 1.25
CA TYR A 86 -6.76 -4.80 1.58
C TYR A 86 -5.30 -5.24 1.62
N GLN A 87 -4.99 -6.33 2.30
CA GLN A 87 -3.63 -6.87 2.39
C GLN A 87 -3.06 -7.25 1.02
N GLU A 88 -3.88 -7.89 0.18
CA GLU A 88 -3.45 -8.38 -1.13
C GLU A 88 -3.32 -7.26 -2.18
N HIS A 89 -4.21 -6.27 -2.14
CA HIS A 89 -4.36 -5.33 -3.27
C HIS A 89 -4.25 -3.86 -2.91
N LEU A 90 -4.35 -3.47 -1.64
CA LEU A 90 -4.41 -2.06 -1.22
C LEU A 90 -3.28 -1.66 -0.26
N VAL A 91 -2.66 -2.59 0.47
CA VAL A 91 -1.45 -2.31 1.24
C VAL A 91 -0.41 -1.82 0.25
N SER A 92 0.08 -0.60 0.49
CA SER A 92 1.21 -0.08 -0.25
C SER A 92 2.38 -1.02 -0.01
N ARG A 93 2.73 -1.81 -1.02
CA ARG A 93 3.98 -2.58 -1.06
C ARG A 93 5.20 -1.67 -0.89
N VAL A 94 5.01 -0.37 -1.16
CA VAL A 94 5.98 0.70 -1.01
C VAL A 94 5.90 1.33 0.37
N SER A 95 6.97 1.20 1.13
CA SER A 95 7.20 1.83 2.42
C SER A 95 7.48 3.33 2.26
N LYS A 96 7.12 4.11 3.28
CA LYS A 96 7.45 5.53 3.38
C LYS A 96 8.75 5.70 4.15
N ILE A 97 9.56 6.66 3.74
CA ILE A 97 10.76 7.07 4.47
C ILE A 97 10.34 7.94 5.65
N ASP A 98 10.80 7.61 6.85
CA ASP A 98 10.61 8.46 8.02
C ASP A 98 11.44 9.74 7.88
N PRO A 99 10.86 10.94 8.09
CA PRO A 99 11.59 12.21 8.02
C PRO A 99 12.80 12.31 8.97
N LYS A 100 12.87 11.47 10.00
CA LYS A 100 13.98 11.43 10.97
C LYS A 100 15.12 10.50 10.56
N TRP A 101 14.94 9.69 9.51
CA TRP A 101 16.00 8.79 9.05
C TRP A 101 17.08 9.54 8.30
N ASP A 102 18.32 9.14 8.55
CA ASP A 102 19.46 9.46 7.70
C ASP A 102 19.70 8.33 6.67
N GLY A 103 20.68 8.52 5.78
CA GLY A 103 21.04 7.54 4.77
C GLY A 103 21.45 6.18 5.35
N ASN A 104 22.17 6.16 6.48
CA ASN A 104 22.63 4.90 7.08
C ASN A 104 21.46 4.10 7.66
N ILE A 105 20.55 4.79 8.36
CA ILE A 105 19.34 4.17 8.89
C ILE A 105 18.48 3.63 7.75
N LEU A 106 18.31 4.40 6.67
CA LEU A 106 17.56 3.97 5.49
C LEU A 106 18.14 2.69 4.89
N LEU A 107 19.46 2.61 4.71
CA LEU A 107 20.15 1.46 4.11
C LEU A 107 20.02 0.15 4.93
N GLN A 108 19.67 0.24 6.21
CA GLN A 108 19.41 -0.92 7.07
C GLN A 108 17.96 -1.41 6.99
N GLN A 109 17.06 -0.67 6.33
CA GLN A 109 15.65 -1.03 6.25
C GLN A 109 15.38 -2.09 5.20
N LYS A 110 14.27 -2.83 5.39
CA LYS A 110 13.76 -3.79 4.42
C LYS A 110 12.50 -3.26 3.75
N GLY A 111 12.25 -3.71 2.53
CA GLY A 111 11.05 -3.41 1.77
C GLY A 111 11.30 -2.53 0.54
N LEU A 112 10.21 -2.19 -0.14
CA LEU A 112 10.25 -1.37 -1.36
C LEU A 112 10.07 0.10 -1.01
N PHE A 113 10.87 0.98 -1.59
CA PHE A 113 10.75 2.43 -1.41
C PHE A 113 10.76 3.13 -2.77
N VAL A 114 10.24 4.36 -2.84
CA VAL A 114 10.31 5.14 -4.08
C VAL A 114 11.75 5.64 -4.27
N LEU A 115 12.34 5.37 -5.44
CA LEU A 115 13.73 5.74 -5.76
C LEU A 115 14.02 7.23 -5.51
N THR A 116 13.10 8.12 -5.90
CA THR A 116 13.29 9.56 -5.72
C THR A 116 13.31 9.98 -4.26
N ASP A 117 12.64 9.23 -3.38
CA ASP A 117 12.67 9.51 -1.95
C ASP A 117 13.95 8.95 -1.32
N VAL A 118 14.39 7.76 -1.74
CA VAL A 118 15.68 7.17 -1.33
C VAL A 118 16.84 8.09 -1.66
N CYS A 119 16.88 8.61 -2.90
CA CYS A 119 17.91 9.54 -3.37
C CYS A 119 18.00 10.88 -2.63
N LYS A 120 17.05 11.22 -1.75
CA LYS A 120 17.17 12.42 -0.90
C LYS A 120 18.13 12.20 0.27
N LEU A 121 18.37 10.95 0.65
CA LEU A 121 19.14 10.58 1.84
C LEU A 121 20.48 9.90 1.50
N ILE A 122 20.78 9.67 0.22
CA ILE A 122 22.03 9.07 -0.24
C ILE A 122 22.69 9.96 -1.31
N PRO A 123 24.02 9.90 -1.48
CA PRO A 123 24.74 10.79 -2.41
C PRO A 123 24.62 10.36 -3.89
N PHE A 124 23.48 9.80 -4.29
CA PHE A 124 23.24 9.34 -5.66
C PHE A 124 21.94 9.91 -6.20
N SER A 125 21.99 10.46 -7.41
CA SER A 125 20.79 10.94 -8.08
C SER A 125 19.95 9.80 -8.65
N SER A 126 18.63 9.99 -8.69
CA SER A 126 17.71 9.04 -9.35
C SER A 126 18.01 8.86 -10.84
N HIS A 127 18.64 9.85 -11.50
CA HIS A 127 19.06 9.72 -12.90
C HIS A 127 20.23 8.74 -13.03
N GLN A 128 21.28 8.89 -12.22
CA GLN A 128 22.43 7.98 -12.21
C GLN A 128 22.00 6.54 -11.96
N LEU A 129 21.17 6.30 -10.93
CA LEU A 129 20.73 4.94 -10.58
C LEU A 129 19.83 4.32 -11.66
N ARG A 130 18.95 5.09 -12.30
CA ARG A 130 18.17 4.61 -13.44
C ARG A 130 19.04 4.29 -14.65
N TYR A 131 20.08 5.09 -14.89
CA TYR A 131 21.03 4.83 -15.97
C TYR A 131 21.79 3.53 -15.74
N GLN A 132 22.28 3.29 -14.52
CA GLN A 132 22.93 2.03 -14.14
C GLN A 132 21.97 0.83 -14.29
N ALA A 133 20.73 0.95 -13.80
CA ALA A 133 19.71 -0.09 -13.95
C ALA A 133 19.41 -0.47 -15.40
N LYS A 134 19.53 0.46 -16.36
CA LYS A 134 19.35 0.14 -17.78
C LYS A 134 20.50 -0.67 -18.40
N ARG A 135 21.68 -0.64 -17.79
CA ARG A 135 22.89 -1.29 -18.32
C ARG A 135 23.09 -2.72 -17.82
N VAL A 136 22.25 -3.16 -16.90
CA VAL A 136 22.37 -4.46 -16.23
C VAL A 136 21.19 -5.35 -16.60
N ASN A 137 21.47 -6.63 -16.88
CA ASN A 137 20.42 -7.62 -17.08
C ASN A 137 19.71 -7.88 -15.74
N ASN A 138 18.38 -7.74 -15.73
CA ASN A 138 17.55 -7.88 -14.53
C ASN A 138 17.97 -6.94 -13.38
N PRO A 139 17.83 -5.61 -13.55
CA PRO A 139 18.27 -4.65 -12.54
C PRO A 139 17.54 -4.78 -11.20
N GLN A 140 16.34 -5.36 -11.20
CA GLN A 140 15.60 -5.68 -9.97
C GLN A 140 16.39 -6.65 -9.08
N THR A 141 17.03 -7.69 -9.65
CA THR A 141 17.73 -8.71 -8.86
C THR A 141 19.18 -8.35 -8.57
N VAL A 142 19.79 -7.49 -9.40
CA VAL A 142 21.21 -7.12 -9.27
C VAL A 142 21.41 -5.81 -8.49
N ILE A 143 20.58 -4.81 -8.75
CA ILE A 143 20.69 -3.46 -8.16
C ILE A 143 19.54 -3.20 -7.18
N GLY A 144 18.41 -3.92 -7.31
CA GLY A 144 17.21 -3.63 -6.54
C GLY A 144 16.36 -2.50 -7.14
N VAL A 145 16.74 -1.93 -8.29
CA VAL A 145 16.02 -0.78 -8.89
C VAL A 145 15.18 -1.25 -10.08
N PHE A 146 13.88 -0.93 -10.07
CA PHE A 146 12.97 -1.31 -11.15
C PHE A 146 11.80 -0.32 -11.31
N LYS A 147 11.18 -0.32 -12.49
CA LYS A 147 9.96 0.47 -12.73
C LYS A 147 8.74 -0.39 -12.43
N ASP A 148 7.97 0.00 -11.44
CA ASP A 148 6.71 -0.66 -11.12
C ASP A 148 5.65 -0.30 -12.16
N LYS A 149 4.99 -1.31 -12.71
CA LYS A 149 4.02 -1.16 -13.80
C LYS A 149 2.71 -0.52 -13.32
N GLU A 150 2.29 -0.81 -12.09
CA GLU A 150 1.03 -0.34 -11.52
C GLU A 150 1.16 1.11 -11.05
N LEU A 151 2.21 1.40 -10.28
CA LEU A 151 2.47 2.71 -9.69
C LEU A 151 3.09 3.69 -10.69
N LYS A 152 3.62 3.19 -11.82
CA LYS A 152 4.38 3.96 -12.82
C LYS A 152 5.58 4.72 -12.23
N LYS A 153 6.07 4.29 -11.06
CA LYS A 153 7.21 4.86 -10.33
C LYS A 153 8.40 3.91 -10.37
N PHE A 154 9.61 4.47 -10.22
CA PHE A 154 10.78 3.65 -9.94
C PHE A 154 10.82 3.32 -8.45
N LEU A 155 10.93 2.04 -8.16
CA LEU A 155 11.05 1.49 -6.82
C LEU A 155 12.45 0.94 -6.59
N VAL A 156 12.78 0.84 -5.32
CA VAL A 156 14.03 0.30 -4.80
C VAL A 156 13.70 -0.77 -3.78
N ASP A 157 14.15 -1.99 -4.02
CA ASP A 157 14.19 -3.04 -3.01
C ASP A 157 15.44 -2.87 -2.16
N MET A 158 15.25 -2.42 -0.92
CA MET A 158 16.37 -2.11 -0.03
C MET A 158 17.18 -3.35 0.37
N GLN A 159 16.62 -4.56 0.27
CA GLN A 159 17.36 -5.79 0.57
C GLN A 159 18.47 -6.06 -0.45
N ILE A 160 18.27 -5.63 -1.69
CA ILE A 160 19.22 -5.81 -2.80
C ILE A 160 20.05 -4.53 -2.97
N PHE A 161 19.37 -3.38 -2.92
CA PHE A 161 19.98 -2.08 -3.15
C PHE A 161 20.94 -1.66 -2.03
N GLY A 162 20.60 -1.92 -0.77
CA GLY A 162 21.41 -1.50 0.39
C GLY A 162 22.85 -2.00 0.34
N PRO A 163 23.08 -3.32 0.19
CA PRO A 163 24.42 -3.87 0.02
C PRO A 163 25.14 -3.34 -1.24
N TRP A 164 24.43 -3.27 -2.36
CA TRP A 164 25.00 -2.84 -3.65
C TRP A 164 25.48 -1.38 -3.61
N ILE A 165 24.67 -0.47 -3.08
CA ILE A 165 25.02 0.96 -3.04
C ILE A 165 26.12 1.24 -2.01
N THR A 166 26.16 0.50 -0.90
CA THR A 166 27.22 0.61 0.09
C THR A 166 28.56 0.18 -0.50
N GLN A 167 28.58 -0.89 -1.31
CA GLN A 167 29.77 -1.28 -2.06
C GLN A 167 30.19 -0.19 -3.04
N LYS A 168 29.26 0.34 -3.83
CA LYS A 168 29.56 1.38 -4.83
C LYS A 168 30.08 2.67 -4.21
N TRP A 169 29.53 3.08 -3.08
CA TRP A 169 30.00 4.26 -2.36
C TRP A 169 31.45 4.09 -1.90
N ARG A 170 31.82 2.93 -1.33
CA ARG A 170 33.20 2.65 -0.92
C ARG A 170 34.21 2.58 -2.08
N GLU A 171 33.74 2.29 -3.29
CA GLU A 171 34.60 2.26 -4.49
C GLU A 171 34.85 3.68 -5.06
N GLU A 172 34.07 4.67 -4.66
CA GLU A 172 34.18 6.08 -5.10
C GLU A 172 34.87 6.99 -4.06
N GLU A 173 35.16 6.49 -2.84
CA GLU A 173 36.02 7.11 -1.82
C GLU A 173 37.50 6.76 -2.00
#